data_AF-A0A2B1K4J9-F1
#
_entry.id   AF-A0A2B1K4J9-F1
#
_cell.length_a   1.000
_cell.length_b   1.000
_cell.length_c   1.000
_cell.angle_alpha   90.00
_cell.angle_beta   90.00
_cell.angle_gamma   90.00
#
_symmetry.space_group_name_H-M   'P 1'
#
loop_
_entity.id
_entity.type
_entity.pdbx_description
1 polymer ?
#
loop_
_entity_poly.entity_id
_entity_poly.type
_entity_poly.pdbx_seq_one_letter_code
_entity_poly.pdbx_strand_id
1 'polypeptide(L)'
;MKVLKNSCIAIGANIIFCIALYVYFAYHYELIYIHPGEPYLDTGRDLTYMVYALMIPLISAIIFSTMALKKNKDYAKFLVPNIYFSIIFLILTTTWFLFMCILV
;
A
#
# COMPACT_ATOMS: atom_id res chain seq x y z
N MET A 1 -6.77 -2.54 -25.60
CA MET A 1 -7.43 -2.77 -24.29
C MET A 1 -6.51 -3.21 -23.15
N LYS A 2 -5.53 -4.13 -23.32
CA LYS A 2 -4.69 -4.62 -22.19
C LYS A 2 -3.89 -3.53 -21.45
N VAL A 3 -3.39 -2.51 -22.16
CA VAL A 3 -2.62 -1.41 -21.57
C VAL A 3 -3.48 -0.50 -20.69
N LEU A 4 -4.69 -0.15 -21.16
CA LEU A 4 -5.66 0.62 -20.40
C LEU A 4 -6.04 -0.13 -19.11
N LYS A 5 -6.28 -1.45 -19.21
CA LYS A 5 -6.55 -2.31 -18.05
C LYS A 5 -5.41 -2.25 -17.01
N ASN A 6 -4.15 -2.38 -17.44
CA ASN A 6 -3.01 -2.31 -16.52
C ASN A 6 -2.88 -0.93 -15.85
N SER A 7 -3.12 0.14 -16.60
CA SER A 7 -3.06 1.51 -16.06
C SER A 7 -4.15 1.75 -15.02
N CYS A 8 -5.38 1.30 -15.28
CA CYS A 8 -6.48 1.37 -14.32
C CYS A 8 -6.22 0.53 -13.07
N ILE A 9 -5.67 -0.69 -13.21
CA ILE A 9 -5.29 -1.52 -12.06
C ILE A 9 -4.24 -0.80 -11.21
N ALA A 10 -3.24 -0.16 -11.85
CA ALA A 10 -2.17 0.51 -11.12
C ALA A 10 -2.65 1.72 -10.31
N ILE A 11 -3.55 2.51 -10.88
CA ILE A 11 -4.18 3.65 -10.19
C ILE A 11 -5.12 3.13 -9.09
N GLY A 12 -5.93 2.12 -9.41
CA GLY A 12 -6.85 1.49 -8.46
C GLY A 12 -6.13 0.91 -7.24
N ALA A 13 -4.96 0.31 -7.42
CA ALA A 13 -4.14 -0.20 -6.33
C ALA A 13 -3.69 0.91 -5.36
N ASN A 14 -3.29 2.08 -5.86
CA ASN A 14 -2.95 3.22 -5.00
C ASN A 14 -4.18 3.82 -4.30
N ILE A 15 -5.36 3.80 -4.94
CA ILE A 15 -6.61 4.20 -4.26
C ILE A 15 -6.92 3.25 -3.10
N ILE A 16 -6.79 1.93 -3.31
CA ILE A 16 -6.98 0.92 -2.26
C ILE A 16 -5.99 1.16 -1.12
N PHE A 17 -4.71 1.41 -1.43
CA PHE A 17 -3.71 1.77 -0.43
C PHE A 17 -4.13 2.99 0.40
N CYS A 18 -4.57 4.08 -0.24
CA CYS A 18 -4.98 5.29 0.47
C CYS A 18 -6.16 5.05 1.41
N ILE A 19 -7.14 4.24 0.98
CA ILE A 19 -8.29 3.86 1.81
C ILE A 19 -7.82 3.01 2.99
N ALA A 20 -6.96 2.02 2.75
CA ALA A 20 -6.42 1.17 3.80
C ALA A 20 -5.58 1.97 4.81
N LEU A 21 -4.75 2.91 4.34
CA LEU A 21 -3.98 3.79 5.19
C LEU A 21 -4.89 4.66 6.07
N TYR A 22 -5.96 5.20 5.49
CA TYR A 22 -6.96 5.97 6.25
C TYR A 22 -7.65 5.11 7.31
N VAL A 23 -8.05 3.89 6.96
CA VAL A 23 -8.65 2.94 7.92
C VAL A 23 -7.69 2.64 9.06
N TYR A 24 -6.40 2.43 8.75
CA TYR A 24 -5.37 2.19 9.75
C TYR A 24 -5.25 3.36 10.75
N PHE A 25 -5.28 4.61 10.29
CA PHE A 25 -5.10 5.76 11.19
C PHE A 25 -6.37 6.21 11.91
N ALA A 26 -7.53 6.16 11.24
CA ALA A 26 -8.77 6.71 11.76
C ALA A 26 -9.60 5.68 12.54
N TYR A 27 -9.41 4.38 12.27
CA TYR A 27 -10.27 3.32 12.78
C TYR A 27 -9.48 2.12 13.32
N HIS A 28 -8.21 2.27 13.72
CA HIS A 28 -7.43 1.12 14.25
C HIS A 28 -8.09 0.50 15.47
N TYR A 29 -8.58 1.27 16.43
CA TYR A 29 -9.24 0.71 17.62
C TYR A 29 -10.58 0.01 17.32
N GLU A 30 -11.27 0.41 16.25
CA GLU A 30 -12.59 -0.13 15.92
C GLU A 30 -12.53 -1.33 14.96
N LEU A 31 -11.59 -1.31 14.02
CA LEU A 31 -11.52 -2.28 12.93
C LEU A 31 -10.29 -3.20 13.00
N ILE A 32 -9.24 -2.81 13.71
CA ILE A 32 -7.97 -3.56 13.78
C ILE A 32 -7.75 -4.16 15.17
N TYR A 33 -7.97 -3.39 16.24
CA TYR A 33 -7.84 -3.82 17.63
C TYR A 33 -9.21 -4.08 18.28
N ILE A 34 -9.91 -5.09 17.77
CA ILE A 34 -11.26 -5.48 18.24
C ILE A 34 -11.26 -5.91 19.72
N HIS A 35 -10.10 -6.33 20.26
CA HIS A 35 -9.89 -6.67 21.67
C HIS A 35 -8.63 -5.94 22.20
N PRO A 36 -8.75 -4.69 22.65
CA PRO A 36 -7.59 -3.92 23.11
C PRO A 36 -7.03 -4.50 24.40
N GLY A 37 -5.70 -4.69 24.47
CA GLY A 37 -4.99 -5.13 25.68
C GLY A 37 -4.23 -6.46 25.55
N GLU A 38 -4.12 -7.04 24.35
CA GLU A 38 -3.40 -8.29 24.08
C GLU A 38 -2.18 -8.03 23.17
N PRO A 39 -1.05 -7.58 23.71
CA PRO A 39 0.06 -7.00 22.93
C PRO A 39 0.63 -7.92 21.84
N TYR A 40 0.67 -9.23 22.08
CA TYR A 40 1.13 -10.22 21.09
C TYR A 40 0.16 -10.40 19.92
N LEU A 41 -1.15 -10.38 20.18
CA LEU A 41 -2.18 -10.48 19.14
C LEU A 41 -2.28 -9.16 18.35
N ASP A 42 -2.08 -8.04 19.02
CA ASP A 42 -2.09 -6.72 18.45
C ASP A 42 -0.91 -6.53 17.46
N THR A 43 0.30 -6.97 17.83
CA THR A 43 1.49 -6.93 16.94
C THR A 43 1.31 -7.79 15.68
N GLY A 44 0.72 -9.00 15.82
CA GLY A 44 0.46 -9.88 14.69
C GLY A 44 -0.60 -9.35 13.73
N ARG A 45 -1.62 -8.64 14.25
CA ARG A 45 -2.65 -7.96 13.45
C ARG A 45 -2.08 -6.78 12.69
N ASP A 46 -1.26 -5.96 13.33
CA ASP A 46 -0.55 -4.85 12.67
C ASP A 46 0.33 -5.35 11.53
N LEU A 47 1.12 -6.39 11.78
CA LEU A 47 1.97 -7.00 10.77
C LEU A 47 1.14 -7.46 9.56
N THR A 48 0.05 -8.17 9.82
CA THR A 48 -0.82 -8.69 8.76
C THR A 48 -1.45 -7.53 7.98
N TYR A 49 -1.95 -6.50 8.66
CA TYR A 49 -2.54 -5.35 8.01
C TYR A 49 -1.52 -4.57 7.18
N MET A 50 -0.35 -4.27 7.73
CA MET A 50 0.71 -3.55 7.01
C MET A 50 1.18 -4.31 5.77
N VAL A 51 1.38 -5.63 5.86
CA VAL A 51 1.82 -6.43 4.72
C VAL A 51 0.72 -6.52 3.65
N TYR A 52 -0.48 -6.96 4.01
CA TYR A 52 -1.51 -7.28 3.03
C TYR A 52 -2.31 -6.07 2.55
N ALA A 53 -2.63 -5.13 3.44
CA ALA A 53 -3.46 -3.98 3.10
C ALA A 53 -2.66 -2.76 2.67
N LEU A 54 -1.37 -2.64 3.04
CA LEU A 54 -0.54 -1.50 2.67
C LEU A 54 0.54 -1.87 1.63
N MET A 55 1.43 -2.82 1.93
CA MET A 55 2.57 -3.11 1.06
C MET A 55 2.17 -3.77 -0.27
N ILE A 56 1.25 -4.75 -0.26
CA ILE A 56 0.81 -5.42 -1.50
C ILE A 56 0.19 -4.44 -2.51
N PRO A 57 -0.74 -3.55 -2.13
CA PRO A 57 -1.25 -2.54 -3.04
C PRO A 57 -0.15 -1.66 -3.64
N LEU A 58 0.80 -1.18 -2.84
CA LEU A 58 1.93 -0.36 -3.32
C LEU A 58 2.81 -1.11 -4.32
N ILE A 59 3.20 -2.36 -4.01
CA ILE A 59 4.01 -3.19 -4.91
C ILE A 59 3.25 -3.47 -6.22
N SER A 60 1.96 -3.78 -6.13
CA SER A 60 1.14 -4.03 -7.31
C SER A 60 1.02 -2.77 -8.19
N ALA A 61 0.85 -1.59 -7.59
CA ALA A 61 0.81 -0.32 -8.31
C ALA A 61 2.10 -0.07 -9.09
N ILE A 62 3.27 -0.36 -8.50
CA ILE A 62 4.57 -0.25 -9.17
C ILE A 62 4.66 -1.22 -10.35
N ILE A 63 4.33 -2.49 -10.15
CA ILE A 63 4.41 -3.53 -11.19
C ILE A 63 3.49 -3.18 -12.36
N PHE A 64 2.21 -2.88 -12.11
CA PHE A 64 1.25 -2.59 -13.16
C PHE A 64 1.55 -1.27 -13.89
N SER A 65 2.03 -0.24 -13.18
CA SER A 65 2.46 1.02 -13.80
C SER A 65 3.67 0.80 -14.72
N THR A 66 4.67 0.04 -14.26
CA THR A 66 5.88 -0.26 -15.03
C THR A 66 5.55 -1.10 -16.27
N MET A 67 4.69 -2.12 -16.12
CA MET A 67 4.23 -2.94 -17.24
C MET A 67 3.42 -2.14 -18.26
N ALA A 68 2.59 -1.20 -17.81
CA ALA A 68 1.83 -0.32 -18.69
C ALA A 68 2.75 0.64 -19.46
N LEU A 69 3.70 1.28 -18.77
CA LEU A 69 4.71 2.17 -19.37
C LEU A 69 5.59 1.48 -20.42
N LYS A 70 6.00 0.23 -20.16
CA LYS A 70 6.79 -0.55 -21.13
C LYS A 70 6.04 -0.80 -22.43
N LYS A 71 4.70 -0.87 -22.39
CA LYS A 71 3.86 -1.16 -23.55
C LYS A 71 3.35 0.11 -24.25
N ASN A 72 3.04 1.16 -23.51
CA ASN A 72 2.62 2.43 -24.07
C ASN A 72 3.07 3.60 -23.18
N LYS A 73 3.78 4.56 -23.79
CA LYS A 73 4.30 5.75 -23.13
C LYS A 73 3.27 6.88 -23.03
N ASP A 74 2.14 6.82 -23.72
CA ASP A 74 1.11 7.88 -23.74
C ASP A 74 0.58 8.20 -22.32
N TYR A 75 0.55 7.20 -21.43
CA TYR A 75 0.07 7.34 -20.05
C TYR A 75 1.17 7.75 -19.06
N ALA A 76 2.40 8.04 -19.52
CA ALA A 76 3.53 8.29 -18.64
C ALA A 76 3.32 9.45 -17.66
N LYS A 77 2.61 10.50 -18.08
CA LYS A 77 2.26 11.64 -17.24
C LYS A 77 1.51 11.25 -15.96
N PHE A 78 0.76 10.16 -15.97
CA PHE A 78 0.03 9.66 -14.81
C PHE A 78 0.74 8.51 -14.11
N LEU A 79 1.35 7.59 -14.88
CA LEU A 79 1.98 6.39 -14.32
C LEU A 79 3.31 6.66 -13.64
N VAL A 80 4.09 7.65 -14.10
CA VAL A 80 5.37 8.01 -13.46
C VAL A 80 5.13 8.58 -12.06
N PRO A 81 4.24 9.58 -11.85
CA PRO A 81 3.86 10.00 -10.50
C PRO A 81 3.28 8.87 -9.66
N ASN A 82 2.48 7.98 -10.25
CA ASN A 82 1.91 6.83 -9.55
C ASN A 82 3.00 5.91 -8.98
N ILE A 83 4.07 5.66 -9.74
CA ILE A 83 5.23 4.89 -9.29
C ILE A 83 5.98 5.62 -8.17
N TYR A 84 6.27 6.91 -8.34
CA TYR A 84 6.97 7.68 -7.30
C TYR A 84 6.19 7.71 -6.00
N PHE A 85 4.88 7.94 -6.07
CA PHE A 85 3.98 7.85 -4.92
C PHE A 85 4.12 6.48 -4.24
N SER A 86 3.99 5.38 -5.00
CA SER A 86 4.06 4.05 -4.41
C SER A 86 5.41 3.74 -3.78
N ILE A 87 6.53 4.17 -4.40
CA ILE A 87 7.87 3.96 -3.85
C ILE A 87 8.07 4.74 -2.54
N ILE A 88 7.68 6.01 -2.51
CA ILE A 88 7.79 6.85 -1.30
C ILE A 88 7.01 6.21 -0.15
N PHE A 89 5.76 5.83 -0.38
CA PHE A 89 4.94 5.21 0.66
C PHE A 89 5.41 3.80 1.03
N LEU A 90 6.02 3.05 0.11
CA LEU A 90 6.59 1.75 0.43
C LEU A 90 7.79 1.90 1.37
N ILE A 91 8.67 2.87 1.11
CA ILE A 91 9.79 3.20 2.00
C ILE A 91 9.26 3.63 3.37
N LEU A 92 8.33 4.58 3.41
CA LEU A 92 7.76 5.06 4.67
C LEU A 92 7.11 3.94 5.49
N THR A 93 6.27 3.11 4.84
CA THR A 93 5.58 2.00 5.51
C THR A 93 6.58 0.96 6.01
N THR A 94 7.62 0.65 5.23
CA THR A 94 8.65 -0.33 5.63
C THR A 94 9.52 0.21 6.76
N THR A 95 9.94 1.47 6.69
CA THR A 95 10.73 2.11 7.76
C THR A 95 9.93 2.19 9.06
N TRP A 96 8.66 2.57 8.99
CA TRP A 96 7.79 2.57 10.16
C TRP A 96 7.63 1.16 10.72
N PHE A 97 7.36 0.17 9.87
CA PHE A 97 7.26 -1.22 10.31
C PHE A 97 8.53 -1.70 11.05
N LEU A 98 9.71 -1.47 10.48
CA LEU A 98 10.99 -1.81 11.12
C LEU A 98 11.18 -1.08 12.45
N PHE A 99 10.80 0.19 12.52
CA PHE A 99 10.85 0.97 13.77
C PHE A 99 9.97 0.35 14.85
N MET A 100 8.74 -0.04 14.52
CA MET A 100 7.83 -0.71 15.46
C MET A 100 8.38 -2.07 15.92
N CYS A 101 8.96 -2.87 15.02
CA CYS A 101 9.53 -4.17 15.39
C CYS A 101 10.81 -4.09 16.24
N ILE A 102 11.54 -2.96 16.21
CA ILE A 102 12.77 -2.78 17.00
C ILE A 102 12.48 -2.16 18.37
N LEU A 103 11.44 -1.34 18.50
CA LEU A 103 11.09 -0.62 19.73
C LEU A 103 10.09 -1.33 20.65
N VAL A 104 9.35 -2.31 20.13
CA VAL A 104 8.49 -3.22 20.90
C VAL A 104 9.31 -4.40 21.40
#